data_AF-A0A8T3YQP0-F1
#
_entry.id   AF-A0A8T3YQP0-F1
#
_cell.length_a   1.000
_cell.length_b   1.000
_cell.length_c   1.000
_cell.angle_alpha   90.00
_cell.angle_beta   90.00
_cell.angle_gamma   90.00
#
_symmetry.space_group_name_H-M   'P 1'
#
loop_
_entity.id
_entity.type
_entity.pdbx_description
1 polymer ?
#
loop_
_entity_poly.entity_id
_entity_poly.type
_entity_poly.pdbx_seq_one_letter_code
_entity_poly.pdbx_strand_id
1 'polypeptide(L)' 'MKCPMCEKGALKKGKVKETMFGVDLGEFPADICDKCGESFTDSATTKKIEEAAKKKSI' A
#
# COMPACT_ATOMS: atom_id res chain seq x y z
N MET A 1 -0.50 -14.94 5.50
CA MET A 1 0.98 -14.81 5.45
C MET A 1 1.45 -14.06 6.69
N LYS A 2 2.60 -14.42 7.27
CA LYS A 2 3.18 -13.70 8.42
C LYS A 2 3.80 -12.38 7.95
N CYS A 3 3.65 -11.30 8.71
CA CYS A 3 4.22 -10.01 8.34
C CYS A 3 5.76 -10.09 8.36
N PRO A 4 6.45 -9.79 7.25
CA PRO A 4 7.90 -9.89 7.16
C PRO A 4 8.63 -8.78 7.94
N MET A 5 7.96 -7.68 8.26
CA MET A 5 8.59 -6.51 8.89
C MET A 5 8.56 -6.56 10.43
N CYS A 6 7.44 -6.99 11.02
CA CYS A 6 7.33 -7.07 12.48
C CYS A 6 7.39 -8.51 13.02
N GLU A 7 7.22 -9.52 12.16
CA GLU A 7 7.20 -10.94 12.49
C GLU A 7 6.25 -11.35 13.62
N LYS A 8 5.28 -10.50 13.95
CA LYS A 8 4.33 -10.70 15.07
C LYS A 8 2.88 -10.72 14.61
N GLY A 9 2.59 -10.14 13.44
CA GLY A 9 1.25 -10.07 12.87
C GLY A 9 1.05 -10.96 11.65
N ALA A 10 -0.22 -11.10 11.26
CA ALA A 10 -0.61 -11.68 9.98
C ALA A 10 -1.02 -10.58 9.01
N LEU A 11 -0.68 -10.77 7.74
CA LEU A 11 -1.14 -9.95 6.63
C LEU A 11 -2.59 -10.30 6.28
N LYS A 12 -3.46 -9.28 6.22
CA LYS A 12 -4.88 -9.38 5.86
C LYS A 12 -5.17 -8.47 4.68
N LYS A 13 -6.06 -8.91 3.79
CA LYS A 13 -6.51 -8.09 2.65
C LYS A 13 -7.24 -6.84 3.14
N GLY A 14 -6.86 -5.69 2.60
CA GLY A 14 -7.45 -4.40 2.90
C GLY A 14 -7.17 -3.38 1.80
N LYS A 15 -7.26 -2.10 2.17
CA LYS A 15 -6.91 -0.98 1.29
C LYS A 15 -6.02 0.00 2.06
N VAL A 16 -5.05 0.56 1.37
CA VAL A 16 -4.18 1.61 1.91
C VAL A 16 -4.40 2.89 1.11
N LYS A 17 -4.40 4.02 1.82
CA LYS A 17 -4.38 5.34 1.21
C LYS A 17 -2.93 5.69 0.88
N GLU A 18 -2.64 5.86 -0.40
CA GLU A 18 -1.31 6.24 -0.87
C GLU A 18 -1.22 7.75 -1.04
N THR A 19 -0.14 8.34 -0.55
CA THR A 19 0.14 9.77 -0.67
C THR A 19 1.60 9.94 -1.05
N MET A 20 1.86 10.69 -2.13
CA MET A 20 3.22 10.95 -2.60
C MET A 20 3.44 12.45 -2.68
N PHE A 21 4.52 12.95 -2.08
CA PHE A 21 4.83 14.39 -1.97
C PHE A 21 3.66 15.26 -1.47
N GLY A 22 2.86 14.73 -0.54
CA GLY A 22 1.70 15.43 0.03
C GLY A 22 0.43 15.38 -0.82
N VAL A 23 0.45 14.71 -1.97
CA VAL A 23 -0.72 14.55 -2.82
C VAL A 23 -1.32 13.17 -2.64
N ASP A 24 -2.61 13.16 -2.29
CA ASP A 24 -3.41 11.93 -2.21
C ASP A 24 -3.50 11.28 -3.60
N LEU A 25 -2.98 10.07 -3.73
CA LEU A 25 -3.06 9.27 -4.96
C LEU A 25 -4.32 8.41 -5.00
N GLY A 26 -4.97 8.23 -3.85
CA GLY A 26 -6.20 7.44 -3.67
C GLY A 26 -5.98 6.19 -2.83
N GLU A 27 -6.98 5.31 -2.85
CA GLU A 27 -6.97 4.05 -2.10
C GLU A 27 -6.70 2.85 -3.00
N PHE A 28 -5.76 2.00 -2.57
CA PHE A 28 -5.29 0.86 -3.35
C PHE A 28 -5.37 -0.44 -2.55
N PRO A 29 -5.66 -1.58 -3.18
CA PRO A 29 -5.68 -2.86 -2.51
C PRO A 29 -4.29 -3.23 -1.98
N ALA A 30 -4.23 -3.61 -0.71
CA ALA A 30 -2.98 -4.00 -0.05
C ALA A 30 -3.23 -5.12 0.96
N ASP A 31 -2.17 -5.85 1.26
CA ASP A 31 -2.12 -6.73 2.42
C ASP A 31 -1.59 -5.93 3.61
N ILE A 32 -2.39 -5.81 4.66
CA ILE A 32 -2.11 -4.96 5.83
C ILE A 32 -1.86 -5.84 7.04
N CYS A 33 -0.77 -5.57 7.76
CA CYS A 33 -0.46 -6.26 8.99
C CYS A 33 -1.39 -5.80 10.12
N ASP A 34 -2.12 -6.75 10.71
CA ASP A 34 -3.03 -6.52 11.83
C ASP A 34 -2.33 -6.10 13.13
N LYS A 35 -0.99 -6.17 13.19
CA LYS A 35 -0.21 -5.87 14.40
C LYS A 35 0.61 -4.58 14.31
N CYS A 36 1.28 -4.33 13.19
CA CYS A 36 2.10 -3.11 13.01
C CYS A 36 1.48 -2.10 12.03
N GLY A 37 0.41 -2.45 11.33
CA GLY A 37 -0.28 -1.57 10.37
C GLY A 37 0.40 -1.46 9.01
N GLU A 38 1.53 -2.13 8.79
CA GLU A 38 2.27 -2.03 7.54
C GLU A 38 1.53 -2.67 6.37
N SER A 39 1.56 -1.99 5.23
CA SER A 39 0.85 -2.38 4.01
C SER A 39 1.80 -2.82 2.90
N PHE A 40 1.42 -3.86 2.18
CA PHE A 40 2.16 -4.42 1.06
C PHE A 40 1.27 -4.46 -0.18
N THR A 41 1.76 -3.91 -1.29
CA THR A 41 1.07 -3.93 -2.58
C THR A 41 1.74 -4.91 -3.53
N ASP A 42 0.96 -5.54 -4.40
CA ASP A 42 1.49 -6.33 -5.52
C ASP A 42 1.99 -5.41 -6.65
N SER A 43 2.87 -5.94 -7.50
CA SER A 43 3.40 -5.30 -8.70
C SER A 43 2.35 -4.62 -9.57
N ALA A 44 1.19 -5.24 -9.79
CA ALA A 44 0.11 -4.66 -10.59
C ALA A 44 -0.54 -3.46 -9.90
N THR A 45 -0.60 -3.47 -8.57
CA THR A 45 -1.13 -2.35 -7.78
C THR A 45 -0.12 -1.22 -7.71
N THR A 46 1.16 -1.53 -7.51
CA THR A 46 2.24 -0.55 -7.52
C THR A 46 2.29 0.21 -8.85
N LYS A 47 2.14 -0.49 -9.99
CA LYS A 47 2.03 0.19 -11.29
C LYS A 47 0.88 1.20 -11.35
N LYS A 48 -0.29 0.87 -10.80
CA LYS A 48 -1.44 1.79 -10.76
C LYS A 48 -1.17 3.01 -9.88
N ILE A 49 -0.45 2.84 -8.77
CA ILE A 49 -0.02 3.93 -7.89
C ILE A 49 0.94 4.85 -8.65
N GLU A 50 1.94 4.29 -9.33
CA GLU A 50 2.88 5.06 -10.16
C GLU A 50 2.18 5.80 -11.30
N GLU A 51 1.22 5.17 -11.97
CA GLU A 51 0.39 5.83 -13.00
C GLU A 51 -0.46 6.96 -12.40
N ALA A 52 -1.00 6.78 -11.20
CA ALA A 52 -1.74 7.83 -10.49
C ALA A 52 -0.82 9.01 -10.13
N ALA A 53 0.40 8.76 -9.68
CA ALA A 53 1.41 9.80 -9.42
C ALA A 53 1.73 10.60 -10.69
N LYS A 54 2.03 9.90 -11.80
CA LYS A 54 2.32 10.53 -13.11
C LYS A 54 1.15 11.40 -13.60
N LYS A 55 -0.09 10.95 -13.44
CA LYS A 55 -1.30 11.72 -13.81
C LYS A 55 -1.48 12.98 -12.98
N LYS A 56 -0.95 13.01 -11.77
CA LYS A 56 -0.95 14.18 -10.89
C LYS A 56 0.32 15.03 -11.03
N SER A 57 1.14 14.74 -12.05
CA SER A 57 2.41 15.43 -12.35
C SER A 57 3.43 15.37 -11.21
N ILE A 58 3.52 14.20 -10.57
CA ILE A 58 4.44 13.88 -9.47
C ILE A 58 5.40 12.77 -9.91
#